data_AF-A0A1V8NTZ2-F1
#
_entry.id   AF-A0A1V8NTZ2-F1
#
_cell.length_a   1.000
_cell.length_b   1.000
_cell.length_c   1.000
_cell.angle_alpha   90.00
_cell.angle_beta   90.00
_cell.angle_gamma   90.00
#
_symmetry.space_group_name_H-M   'P 1'
#
loop_
_entity.id
_entity.type
_entity.pdbx_description
1 polymer ?
#
loop_
_entity_poly.entity_id
_entity_poly.type
_entity_poly.pdbx_seq_one_letter_code
_entity_poly.pdbx_strand_id
1 'polypeptide(L)' 'MDTRRQLLRALKTRYRAASKAEKTRILAEFILISGYHRKSAIRLLNGAVTNGSQQRRSAPAIRFMGQLSSRL' A
#
# COMPACT_ATOMS: atom_id res chain seq x y z
N MET A 1 -10.78 16.54 -14.36
CA MET A 1 -11.24 15.55 -13.36
C MET A 1 -10.83 14.17 -13.85
N ASP A 2 -10.04 13.41 -13.09
CA ASP A 2 -9.52 12.11 -13.53
C ASP A 2 -10.42 11.00 -12.98
N THR A 3 -11.25 10.45 -13.85
CA THR A 3 -12.27 9.43 -13.52
C THR A 3 -11.66 8.23 -12.81
N ARG A 4 -10.41 7.86 -13.16
CA ARG A 4 -9.66 6.77 -12.52
C ARG A 4 -9.34 7.08 -11.06
N ARG A 5 -8.91 8.31 -10.73
CA ARG A 5 -8.68 8.73 -9.33
C ARG A 5 -9.95 8.73 -8.49
N GLN A 6 -11.09 9.11 -9.08
CA GLN A 6 -12.37 9.15 -8.36
C GLN A 6 -12.88 7.73 -8.05
N LEU A 7 -12.81 6.82 -9.02
CA LEU A 7 -13.09 5.39 -8.84
C LEU A 7 -12.21 4.75 -7.76
N LEU A 8 -10.90 5.02 -7.81
CA LEU A 8 -9.97 4.51 -6.80
C LEU A 8 -10.32 5.01 -5.39
N ARG A 9 -10.67 6.29 -5.24
CA ARG A 9 -11.09 6.85 -3.94
C ARG A 9 -12.35 6.16 -3.41
N ALA A 10 -13.37 5.96 -4.24
CA ALA A 10 -14.61 5.31 -3.85
C ALA A 10 -14.39 3.83 -3.45
N LEU A 11 -13.63 3.09 -4.25
CA LEU A 11 -13.27 1.70 -3.97
C LEU A 11 -12.48 1.57 -2.67
N LYS A 12 -11.59 2.52 -2.41
CA LYS A 12 -10.78 2.54 -1.19
C LYS A 12 -11.62 2.73 0.06
N THR A 13 -12.61 3.63 0.03
CA THR A 13 -13.53 3.83 1.15
C THR A 13 -14.34 2.56 1.42
N ARG A 14 -14.92 1.94 0.38
CA ARG A 14 -15.62 0.65 0.50
C ARG A 14 -14.71 -0.46 1.02
N TYR A 15 -13.49 -0.58 0.48
CA TYR A 15 -12.53 -1.60 0.89
C TYR A 15 -12.11 -1.45 2.35
N ARG A 16 -11.99 -0.22 2.86
CA ARG A 16 -11.64 0.03 4.27
C ARG A 16 -12.77 -0.33 5.23
N ALA A 17 -14.02 0.01 4.88
CA ALA A 17 -15.21 -0.28 5.69
C ALA A 17 -15.69 -1.74 5.59
N ALA A 18 -15.29 -2.46 4.54
CA ALA A 18 -15.70 -3.83 4.27
C ALA A 18 -15.19 -4.84 5.30
N SER A 19 -16.00 -5.88 5.54
CA SER A 19 -15.61 -7.10 6.24
C SER A 19 -14.51 -7.87 5.48
N LYS A 20 -13.91 -8.88 6.11
CA LYS A 20 -12.85 -9.69 5.48
C LYS A 20 -13.35 -10.42 4.21
N ALA A 21 -14.59 -10.88 4.22
CA ALA A 21 -15.22 -11.53 3.07
C ALA A 21 -15.44 -10.55 1.91
N GLU A 22 -15.98 -9.37 2.22
CA GLU A 22 -16.23 -8.32 1.23
C GLU A 22 -14.94 -7.74 0.65
N LYS A 23 -13.89 -7.57 1.48
CA LYS A 23 -12.55 -7.18 1.02
C LYS A 23 -12.03 -8.12 -0.06
N THR A 24 -12.25 -9.43 0.10
CA THR A 24 -11.80 -10.43 -0.87
C THR A 24 -12.52 -10.26 -2.21
N ARG A 25 -13.83 -10.00 -2.19
CA ARG A 25 -14.65 -9.74 -3.39
C ARG A 25 -14.22 -8.46 -4.10
N ILE A 26 -14.13 -7.36 -3.37
CA ILE A 26 -13.69 -6.05 -3.89
C ILE A 26 -12.29 -6.16 -4.51
N LEU A 27 -11.39 -6.90 -3.85
CA LEU A 27 -10.03 -7.10 -4.36
C LEU A 27 -10.00 -7.91 -5.66
N ALA A 28 -10.80 -8.98 -5.74
CA ALA A 28 -10.87 -9.82 -6.94
C ALA A 28 -11.39 -9.02 -8.15
N GLU A 29 -12.48 -8.28 -7.96
CA GLU A 29 -13.07 -7.41 -8.98
C GLU A 29 -12.09 -6.32 -9.42
N PHE A 30 -11.41 -5.68 -8.46
CA PHE A 30 -10.40 -4.67 -8.77
C PHE A 30 -9.25 -5.24 -9.60
N ILE A 31 -8.75 -6.43 -9.26
CA ILE A 31 -7.69 -7.12 -10.03
C ILE A 31 -8.17 -7.43 -11.44
N LEU A 32 -9.38 -7.97 -11.60
CA LEU A 32 -9.96 -8.32 -12.89
C LEU A 32 -10.07 -7.10 -13.83
N ILE A 33 -10.53 -5.97 -13.30
CA ILE A 33 -10.76 -4.75 -14.10
C ILE A 33 -9.45 -4.00 -14.38
N SER A 34 -8.53 -3.97 -13.43
CA SER A 34 -7.32 -3.14 -13.51
C SER A 34 -6.08 -3.88 -14.02
N GLY A 35 -6.08 -5.22 -14.00
CA GLY A 35 -4.91 -6.05 -14.32
C GLY A 35 -3.79 -5.98 -13.27
N TYR A 36 -3.99 -5.30 -12.12
CA TYR A 36 -2.97 -5.24 -11.09
C TYR A 36 -2.78 -6.59 -10.41
N HIS A 37 -1.53 -6.97 -10.14
CA HIS A 37 -1.25 -8.11 -9.28
C HIS A 37 -1.78 -7.89 -7.86
N ARG A 38 -2.26 -8.95 -7.22
CA ARG A 38 -2.89 -8.91 -5.88
C ARG A 38 -2.10 -8.10 -4.85
N LYS A 39 -0.78 -8.29 -4.79
CA LYS A 39 0.11 -7.54 -3.88
C LYS A 39 0.08 -6.03 -4.13
N SER A 40 0.08 -5.61 -5.40
CA SER A 40 0.03 -4.20 -5.78
C SER A 40 -1.37 -3.61 -5.55
N ALA A 41 -2.42 -4.37 -5.84
CA ALA A 41 -3.80 -3.98 -5.58
C ALA A 41 -4.08 -3.73 -4.09
N ILE A 42 -3.68 -4.68 -3.22
CA ILE A 42 -3.78 -4.50 -1.77
C ILE A 42 -3.04 -3.25 -1.32
N ARG A 43 -1.85 -3.00 -1.87
CA ARG A 43 -1.02 -1.84 -1.53
C ARG A 43 -1.70 -0.53 -1.92
N LEU A 44 -2.34 -0.48 -3.08
CA LEU A 44 -3.14 0.65 -3.58
C LEU A 44 -4.39 0.90 -2.73
N LEU A 45 -5.13 -0.15 -2.37
CA LEU A 45 -6.35 -0.05 -1.57
C LEU A 45 -6.07 0.27 -0.09
N ASN A 46 -4.92 -0.14 0.44
CA ASN A 46 -4.54 0.16 1.83
C ASN A 46 -3.78 1.49 2.00
N GLY A 47 -2.90 1.84 1.06
CA GLY A 47 -2.01 3.01 1.15
C GLY A 47 -2.75 4.33 0.97
N ALA A 48 -2.30 5.43 1.59
CA ALA A 48 -2.87 6.77 1.40
C ALA A 48 -2.91 7.16 -0.10
N VAL A 49 -3.93 7.92 -0.55
CA VAL A 49 -3.92 8.48 -1.92
C VAL A 49 -2.92 9.63 -1.90
N THR A 50 -1.63 9.32 -1.86
CA THR A 50 -0.58 10.33 -1.94
C THR A 50 -0.43 10.68 -3.40
N ASN A 51 -0.87 11.89 -3.75
CA ASN A 51 -0.59 12.46 -5.07
C ASN A 51 0.92 12.59 -5.19
N GLY A 52 1.51 11.82 -6.10
CA GLY A 52 2.92 11.94 -6.45
C GLY A 52 3.88 11.29 -5.47
N SER A 53 4.90 10.66 -6.03
CA SER A 53 6.00 9.97 -5.34
C SER A 53 5.55 8.79 -4.48
N GLN A 54 5.82 7.62 -5.05
CA GLN A 54 6.30 6.44 -4.36
C GLN A 54 7.16 6.86 -3.15
N GLN A 55 6.52 7.02 -1.98
CA GLN A 55 7.21 7.03 -0.69
C GLN A 55 7.83 5.66 -0.57
N ARG A 56 9.04 5.54 -1.14
CA ARG A 56 10.04 4.55 -0.76
C ARG A 56 10.01 4.60 0.75
N ARG A 57 9.51 3.52 1.35
CA ARG A 57 9.52 3.34 2.80
C ARG A 57 10.94 3.68 3.23
N SER A 58 11.13 4.80 3.92
CA SER A 58 12.35 5.08 4.62
C SER A 58 12.47 3.98 5.66
N ALA A 59 13.22 2.93 5.33
CA ALA A 59 13.59 1.93 6.32
C ALA A 59 14.32 2.68 7.44
N PRO A 60 13.99 2.45 8.72
CA PRO A 60 14.79 3.01 9.79
C PRO A 60 16.21 2.47 9.62
N ALA A 61 17.20 3.37 9.60
CA ALA A 61 18.59 2.99 9.56
C ALA A 61 18.87 2.09 10.78
N ILE A 62 19.17 0.81 10.54
CA ILE A 62 19.67 -0.09 11.57
C ILE A 62 21.04 0.47 11.97
N ARG A 63 21.10 1.23 13.07
CA ARG A 63 22.36 1.65 13.72
C ARG A 63 22.99 0.40 14.34
N PHE A 64 23.91 -0.23 13.61
CA PHE A 64 24.81 -1.22 14.18
C PHE A 64 25.94 -0.47 14.92
N MET A 65 25.78 -0.26 16.23
CA MET A 65 26.82 0.33 17.07
C MET A 65 27.51 -0.79 17.87
N GLY A 66 28.34 -1.56 17.16
CA GLY A 66 29.32 -2.45 17.78
C GLY A 66 30.59 -1.66 18.06
N GLN A 67 30.66 -1.03 19.23
CA GLN A 67 31.92 -0.51 19.76
C GLN A 67 32.72 -1.71 20.28
N LEU A 68 33.67 -2.23 19.49
CA LEU A 68 34.69 -3.14 20.00
C LEU A 68 35.83 -2.28 20.56
N SER A 69 35.92 -2.33 21.88
CA SER A 69 37.00 -1.79 22.70
C SER A 69 38.34 -2.31 22.18
N SER A 70 39.11 -1.42 21.55
CA SER A 70 40.53 -1.60 21.31
C SER A 70 41.28 -0.74 22.31
N ARG A 71 41.97 -1.37 23.27
CA ARG A 71 43.15 -0.81 23.93
C ARG A 71 43.98 -1.95 24.51
N LEU A 72 45.12 -2.17 23.84
CA LEU A 72 46.39 -2.56 24.46
C LEU A 72 46.77 -1.55 25.55
#